data_AF-A0A948N4V9-F1
#
_entry.id   AF-A0A948N4V9-F1
#
_cell.length_a   1.000
_cell.length_b   1.000
_cell.length_c   1.000
_cell.angle_alpha   90.00
_cell.angle_beta   90.00
_cell.angle_gamma   90.00
#
_symmetry.space_group_name_H-M   'P 1'
#
loop_
_entity.id
_entity.type
_entity.pdbx_description
1 polymer ?
#
loop_
_entity_poly.entity_id
_entity_poly.type
_entity_poly.pdbx_seq_one_letter_code
_entity_poly.pdbx_strand_id
1 'polypeptide(L)'
;MAISAPEKDRIGRLRRLKYSEDDIASIDKIEYTPHDLDEPDFYSVQDIQACLQRSDLYISNPDVTSKVNEYQDLANQLIRFTSLIRRPGIVTPSAIERCMQMAYTAKLNSGCISRQVGAVVTDENYSVRSVGWNDAPHGQVPCNLRNRDDLLAGKDSEAYSEFEKTDSDYLGHFATSTVRFSSIPTKGQNNAFCFKSEFNSFKGEKNQVHTRSLHAEENAFLQISKYGLASIAGGTLFTTASPCELCAKKAYQLGIKKIIYIDPYPGIALTHILQGGTKNPILHLFSGAIGRAFHRLYTPIVAYKDELSALIR
;
A
#
# COMPACT_ATOMS: atom_id res chain seq x y z
N MET A 1 -6.57 8.90 11.32
CA MET A 1 -6.10 10.08 10.59
C MET A 1 -4.60 10.10 10.74
N ALA A 2 -3.87 10.17 9.63
CA ALA A 2 -2.42 10.23 9.61
C ALA A 2 -1.99 11.65 9.20
N ILE A 3 -1.07 12.23 9.97
CA ILE A 3 -0.45 13.52 9.64
C ILE A 3 1.01 13.22 9.32
N SER A 4 1.46 13.66 8.16
CA SER A 4 2.79 13.35 7.65
C SER A 4 3.45 14.60 7.08
N ALA A 5 4.78 14.61 7.06
CA ALA A 5 5.56 15.66 6.43
C ALA A 5 6.58 15.02 5.49
N PRO A 6 7.05 15.72 4.43
CA PRO A 6 8.21 15.30 3.68
C PRO A 6 9.39 15.01 4.61
N GLU A 7 10.14 13.96 4.30
CA GLU A 7 11.20 13.46 5.20
C GLU A 7 12.27 14.52 5.51
N LYS A 8 12.62 15.34 4.51
CA LYS A 8 13.55 16.46 4.68
C LYS A 8 13.05 17.48 5.71
N ASP A 9 11.75 17.73 5.74
CA ASP A 9 11.13 18.70 6.64
C ASP A 9 11.04 18.13 8.06
N ARG A 10 10.68 16.84 8.18
CA ARG A 10 10.68 16.12 9.47
C ARG A 10 12.05 16.13 10.13
N ILE A 11 13.09 15.71 9.41
CA ILE A 11 14.47 15.73 9.89
C ILE A 11 14.91 17.16 10.21
N GLY A 12 14.57 18.12 9.35
CA GLY A 12 14.85 19.54 9.57
C GLY A 12 14.25 20.08 10.88
N ARG A 13 13.01 19.70 11.20
CA ARG A 13 12.33 20.05 12.46
C ARG A 13 13.00 19.41 13.67
N LEU A 14 13.34 18.12 13.60
CA LEU A 14 14.03 17.41 14.68
C LEU A 14 15.40 18.02 14.98
N ARG A 15 16.16 18.38 13.94
CA ARG A 15 17.44 19.10 14.09
C ARG A 15 17.26 20.46 14.77
N ARG A 16 16.20 21.22 14.42
CA ARG A 16 15.88 22.49 15.09
C ARG A 16 15.54 22.31 16.58
N LEU A 17 14.97 21.15 16.94
CA LEU A 17 14.72 20.76 18.33
C LEU A 17 15.97 20.18 19.04
N LYS A 18 17.14 20.19 18.38
CA LYS A 18 18.44 19.73 18.89
C LYS A 18 18.56 18.21 19.10
N TYR A 19 17.77 17.41 18.38
CA TYR A 19 18.01 15.98 18.28
C TYR A 19 19.27 15.69 17.45
N SER A 20 20.12 14.79 17.92
CA SER A 20 21.28 14.30 17.17
C SER A 20 20.86 13.31 16.08
N GLU A 21 21.74 13.03 15.12
CA GLU A 21 21.45 12.01 14.08
C GLU A 21 21.25 10.61 14.70
N ASP A 22 21.97 10.31 15.79
CA ASP A 22 21.82 9.04 16.52
C ASP A 22 20.45 8.97 17.22
N ASP A 23 19.98 10.09 17.77
CA ASP A 23 18.64 10.16 18.36
C ASP A 23 17.56 9.95 17.30
N ILE A 24 17.69 10.61 16.13
CA ILE A 24 16.74 10.47 15.02
C ILE A 24 16.73 9.03 14.51
N ALA A 25 17.90 8.41 14.31
CA ALA A 25 17.99 7.02 13.88
C ALA A 25 17.39 6.04 14.91
N SER A 26 17.56 6.33 16.20
CA SER A 26 16.94 5.55 17.28
C SER A 26 15.42 5.66 17.26
N ILE A 27 14.89 6.88 17.14
CA ILE A 27 13.45 7.13 17.01
C ILE A 27 12.88 6.42 15.78
N ASP A 28 13.53 6.56 14.63
CA ASP A 28 13.07 5.94 13.39
C ASP A 28 13.06 4.41 13.47
N LYS A 29 14.06 3.84 14.13
CA LYS A 29 14.11 2.38 14.39
C LYS A 29 12.96 1.94 15.29
N ILE A 30 12.55 2.75 16.26
CA ILE A 30 11.45 2.42 17.17
C ILE A 30 10.09 2.58 16.48
N GLU A 31 9.89 3.67 15.74
CA GLU A 31 8.60 4.07 15.16
C GLU A 31 8.23 3.38 13.84
N TYR A 32 9.22 2.94 13.05
CA TYR A 32 9.03 2.33 11.72
C TYR A 32 9.38 0.84 11.66
N THR A 33 9.83 0.23 12.76
CA THR A 33 10.01 -1.23 12.80
C THR A 33 8.65 -1.90 13.02
N PRO A 34 8.27 -2.89 12.18
CA PRO A 34 7.10 -3.70 12.45
C PRO A 34 7.32 -4.49 13.75
N HIS A 35 6.45 -4.27 14.72
CA HIS A 35 6.48 -5.01 15.99
C HIS A 35 5.59 -6.25 15.87
N ASP A 36 6.08 -7.39 16.36
CA ASP A 36 5.27 -8.61 16.44
C ASP A 36 4.27 -8.52 17.61
N LEU A 37 3.08 -9.09 17.46
CA LEU A 37 2.04 -9.08 18.49
C LEU A 37 2.46 -9.74 19.81
N ASP A 38 3.50 -10.57 19.76
CA ASP A 38 4.06 -11.30 20.89
C ASP A 38 5.10 -10.47 21.68
N GLU A 39 5.48 -9.28 21.19
CA GLU A 39 6.47 -8.41 21.86
C GLU A 39 5.81 -7.54 22.95
N PRO A 40 6.35 -7.50 24.19
CA PRO A 40 5.76 -6.72 25.29
C PRO A 40 5.68 -5.21 25.00
N ASP A 41 6.64 -4.70 24.24
CA ASP A 41 6.75 -3.28 23.91
C ASP A 41 5.78 -2.84 22.79
N PHE A 42 5.13 -3.80 22.11
CA PHE A 42 4.14 -3.54 21.06
C PHE A 42 3.03 -2.57 21.52
N TYR A 43 2.64 -2.64 22.81
CA TYR A 43 1.54 -1.85 23.35
C TYR A 43 1.97 -0.50 23.95
N SER A 44 3.27 -0.25 24.11
CA SER A 44 3.81 0.96 24.76
C SER A 44 4.44 1.94 23.78
N VAL A 45 4.74 1.51 22.56
CA VAL A 45 5.46 2.27 21.54
C VAL A 45 4.51 2.83 20.47
N GLN A 46 4.87 3.95 19.83
CA GLN A 46 4.15 4.48 18.68
C GLN A 46 4.38 3.62 17.44
N ASP A 47 3.29 3.13 16.84
CA ASP A 47 3.32 2.39 15.57
C ASP A 47 2.82 3.29 14.43
N ILE A 48 3.76 3.98 13.77
CA ILE A 48 3.47 4.88 12.66
C ILE A 48 2.97 4.10 11.44
N GLN A 49 3.50 2.90 11.21
CA GLN A 49 3.14 2.08 10.07
C GLN A 49 1.68 1.60 10.17
N ALA A 50 1.25 1.09 11.33
CA ALA A 50 -0.14 0.72 11.55
C ALA A 50 -1.06 1.94 11.53
N CYS A 51 -0.62 3.10 12.03
CA CYS A 51 -1.38 4.35 11.93
C CYS A 51 -1.66 4.73 10.46
N LEU A 52 -0.64 4.66 9.60
CA LEU A 52 -0.79 4.87 8.16
C LEU A 52 -1.76 3.83 7.57
N GLN A 53 -1.56 2.55 7.84
CA GLN A 53 -2.39 1.49 7.24
C GLN A 53 -3.86 1.53 7.65
N ARG A 54 -4.15 1.97 8.88
CA ARG A 54 -5.52 2.06 9.44
C ARG A 54 -6.20 3.38 9.14
N SER A 55 -5.45 4.41 8.76
CA SER A 55 -6.01 5.73 8.49
C SER A 55 -6.79 5.78 7.17
N ASP A 56 -7.87 6.55 7.19
CA ASP A 56 -8.73 6.86 6.06
C ASP A 56 -8.69 8.35 5.67
N LEU A 57 -8.01 9.17 6.47
CA LEU A 57 -7.75 10.59 6.26
C LEU A 57 -6.25 10.87 6.41
N TYR A 58 -5.65 11.48 5.39
CA TYR A 58 -4.23 11.77 5.30
C TYR A 58 -4.02 13.26 5.10
N ILE A 59 -3.25 13.87 6.01
CA ILE A 59 -2.94 15.30 6.00
C ILE A 59 -1.43 15.46 5.81
N SER A 60 -1.07 16.33 4.87
CA SER A 60 0.32 16.73 4.65
C SER A 60 0.62 18.02 5.42
N ASN A 61 1.71 18.02 6.18
CA ASN A 61 2.21 19.18 6.93
C ASN A 61 3.64 19.52 6.49
N PRO A 62 3.84 19.98 5.24
CA PRO A 62 5.16 20.33 4.71
C PRO A 62 5.73 21.59 5.38
N ASP A 63 7.06 21.75 5.35
CA ASP A 63 7.68 23.05 5.63
C ASP A 63 7.45 23.98 4.44
N VAL A 64 7.23 25.26 4.73
CA VAL A 64 7.03 26.31 3.73
C VAL A 64 8.12 27.35 3.87
N THR A 65 8.57 27.86 2.72
CA THR A 65 9.66 28.84 2.64
C THR A 65 9.24 30.23 3.11
N SER A 66 7.94 30.55 3.09
CA SER A 66 7.39 31.84 3.51
C SER A 66 6.76 31.76 4.90
N LYS A 67 7.24 32.58 5.84
CA LYS A 67 6.64 32.74 7.18
C LYS A 67 5.20 33.27 7.14
N VAL A 68 4.82 33.98 6.08
CA VAL A 68 3.45 34.52 5.95
C VAL A 68 2.45 33.40 5.65
N ASN A 69 2.90 32.33 4.98
CA ASN A 69 2.06 31.21 4.56
C ASN A 69 2.39 29.92 5.34
N GLU A 70 2.99 30.04 6.54
CA GLU A 70 3.60 28.94 7.29
C GLU A 70 2.66 27.74 7.50
N TYR A 71 1.35 28.00 7.62
CA TYR A 71 0.34 26.97 7.84
C TYR A 71 -0.71 26.92 6.74
N GLN A 72 -0.50 27.58 5.61
CA GLN A 72 -1.55 27.74 4.60
C GLN A 72 -2.02 26.39 4.05
N ASP A 73 -1.09 25.50 3.67
CA ASP A 73 -1.43 24.18 3.11
C ASP A 73 -2.12 23.28 4.13
N LEU A 74 -1.63 23.29 5.38
CA LEU A 74 -2.24 22.54 6.47
C LEU A 74 -3.64 23.07 6.78
N ALA A 75 -3.79 24.40 6.93
CA ALA A 75 -5.06 25.05 7.23
C ALA A 75 -6.07 24.80 6.11
N ASN A 76 -5.67 24.89 4.84
CA ASN A 76 -6.55 24.60 3.69
C ASN A 76 -7.07 23.16 3.72
N GLN A 77 -6.21 22.18 4.03
CA GLN A 77 -6.65 20.78 4.18
C GLN A 77 -7.63 20.62 5.35
N LEU A 78 -7.35 21.23 6.51
CA LEU A 78 -8.22 21.17 7.68
C LEU A 78 -9.57 21.85 7.42
N ILE A 79 -9.59 23.03 6.79
CA ILE A 79 -10.81 23.73 6.40
C ILE A 79 -11.62 22.87 5.43
N ARG A 80 -10.98 22.25 4.44
CA ARG A 80 -11.65 21.35 3.49
C ARG A 80 -12.30 20.16 4.20
N PHE A 81 -11.57 19.45 5.06
CA PHE A 81 -12.12 18.28 5.75
C PHE A 81 -13.19 18.64 6.77
N THR A 82 -13.00 19.70 7.55
CA THR A 82 -14.03 20.20 8.48
C THR A 82 -15.29 20.63 7.73
N SER A 83 -15.16 21.28 6.57
CA SER A 83 -16.30 21.63 5.71
C SER A 83 -17.02 20.39 5.20
N LEU A 84 -16.30 19.38 4.73
CA LEU A 84 -16.88 18.10 4.27
C LEU A 84 -17.52 17.30 5.41
N ILE A 85 -16.97 17.35 6.62
CA ILE A 85 -17.57 16.71 7.80
C ILE A 85 -18.90 17.38 8.15
N ARG A 86 -18.96 18.72 8.08
CA ARG A 86 -20.18 19.49 8.37
C ARG A 86 -21.23 19.37 7.28
N ARG A 87 -20.79 19.33 6.02
CA ARG A 87 -21.66 19.23 4.83
C ARG A 87 -21.04 18.28 3.80
N PRO A 88 -21.29 16.96 3.93
CA PRO A 88 -20.82 15.97 2.97
C PRO A 88 -21.23 16.31 1.54
N GLY A 89 -20.31 16.12 0.59
CA GLY A 89 -20.54 16.39 -0.82
C GLY A 89 -20.54 17.88 -1.22
N ILE A 90 -20.21 18.81 -0.31
CA ILE A 90 -20.11 20.25 -0.63
C ILE A 90 -19.06 20.55 -1.71
N VAL A 91 -18.01 19.75 -1.79
CA VAL A 91 -17.01 19.77 -2.87
C VAL A 91 -16.76 18.35 -3.36
N THR A 92 -16.44 18.21 -4.63
CA THR A 92 -16.11 16.91 -5.24
C THR A 92 -14.69 16.45 -4.84
N PRO A 93 -14.42 15.12 -4.82
CA PRO A 93 -13.08 14.61 -4.58
C PRO A 93 -12.10 15.02 -5.67
N SER A 94 -10.84 15.24 -5.30
CA SER A 94 -9.77 15.53 -6.25
C SER A 94 -9.46 14.31 -7.13
N ALA A 95 -8.80 14.51 -8.26
CA ALA A 95 -8.35 13.40 -9.11
C ALA A 95 -7.44 12.42 -8.35
N ILE A 96 -6.55 12.96 -7.50
CA ILE A 96 -5.65 12.19 -6.66
C ILE A 96 -6.41 11.28 -5.69
N GLU A 97 -7.42 11.82 -5.00
CA GLU A 97 -8.26 11.03 -4.09
C GLU A 97 -9.07 9.98 -4.82
N ARG A 98 -9.65 10.30 -5.99
CA ARG A 98 -10.40 9.31 -6.79
C ARG A 98 -9.52 8.14 -7.21
N CYS A 99 -8.34 8.42 -7.77
CA CYS A 99 -7.42 7.39 -8.23
C CYS A 99 -6.83 6.58 -7.07
N MET A 100 -6.48 7.23 -5.95
CA MET A 100 -6.02 6.51 -4.77
C MET A 100 -7.13 5.68 -4.12
N GLN A 101 -8.38 6.16 -4.11
CA GLN A 101 -9.52 5.37 -3.64
C GLN A 101 -9.73 4.12 -4.49
N MET A 102 -9.53 4.21 -5.81
CA MET A 102 -9.58 3.04 -6.70
C MET A 102 -8.46 2.05 -6.37
N ALA A 103 -7.21 2.52 -6.18
CA ALA A 103 -6.11 1.66 -5.75
C ALA A 103 -6.37 1.02 -4.38
N TYR A 104 -6.89 1.81 -3.42
CA TYR A 104 -7.24 1.35 -2.09
C TYR A 104 -8.34 0.29 -2.11
N THR A 105 -9.32 0.42 -3.01
CA THR A 105 -10.38 -0.57 -3.20
C THR A 105 -9.83 -1.83 -3.88
N ALA A 106 -9.01 -1.67 -4.91
CA ALA A 106 -8.40 -2.79 -5.65
C ALA A 106 -7.57 -3.70 -4.76
N LYS A 107 -6.92 -3.17 -3.71
CA LYS A 107 -6.14 -3.96 -2.75
C LYS A 107 -6.96 -5.09 -2.10
N LEU A 108 -8.29 -4.93 -1.99
CA LEU A 108 -9.17 -5.92 -1.37
C LEU A 108 -9.30 -7.21 -2.22
N ASN A 109 -8.91 -7.15 -3.50
CA ASN A 109 -8.82 -8.33 -4.36
C ASN A 109 -7.52 -9.13 -4.14
N SER A 110 -6.60 -8.65 -3.30
CA SER A 110 -5.32 -9.32 -3.06
C SER A 110 -5.52 -10.72 -2.47
N GLY A 111 -5.00 -11.72 -3.17
CA GLY A 111 -4.86 -13.08 -2.69
C GLY A 111 -3.60 -13.33 -1.85
N CYS A 112 -2.76 -12.31 -1.66
CA CYS A 112 -1.55 -12.41 -0.84
C CYS A 112 -1.89 -12.21 0.64
N ILE A 113 -1.51 -13.18 1.48
CA ILE A 113 -1.76 -13.12 2.93
C ILE A 113 -0.76 -12.24 3.69
N SER A 114 0.38 -11.90 3.08
CA SER A 114 1.42 -11.10 3.76
C SER A 114 1.11 -9.60 3.72
N ARG A 115 0.58 -9.09 2.61
CA ARG A 115 0.23 -7.67 2.47
C ARG A 115 -0.84 -7.52 1.39
N GLN A 116 -1.73 -6.55 1.57
CA GLN A 116 -2.72 -6.19 0.57
C GLN A 116 -2.35 -4.84 -0.04
N VAL A 117 -1.95 -4.88 -1.31
CA VAL A 117 -1.51 -3.71 -2.07
C VAL A 117 -2.37 -3.58 -3.32
N GLY A 118 -2.79 -2.35 -3.61
CA GLY A 118 -3.48 -2.01 -4.84
C GLY A 118 -2.75 -0.87 -5.55
N ALA A 119 -2.86 -0.86 -6.88
CA ALA A 119 -2.23 0.13 -7.73
C ALA A 119 -3.15 0.55 -8.88
N VAL A 120 -3.01 1.80 -9.32
CA VAL A 120 -3.72 2.35 -10.47
C VAL A 120 -2.72 3.14 -11.30
N VAL A 121 -2.72 2.93 -12.61
CA VAL A 121 -1.92 3.72 -13.54
C VAL A 121 -2.85 4.59 -14.36
N THR A 122 -2.46 5.86 -14.50
CA THR A 122 -3.21 6.87 -15.24
C THR A 122 -2.33 7.53 -16.29
N ASP A 123 -2.96 8.22 -17.24
CA ASP A 123 -2.26 9.19 -18.08
C ASP A 123 -2.01 10.52 -17.35
N GLU A 124 -1.51 11.52 -18.05
CA GLU A 124 -1.24 12.87 -17.52
C GLU A 124 -2.50 13.62 -17.04
N ASN A 125 -3.67 13.23 -17.53
CA ASN A 125 -4.97 13.83 -17.21
C ASN A 125 -5.72 13.06 -16.11
N TYR A 126 -5.05 12.12 -15.44
CA TYR A 126 -5.64 11.23 -14.43
C TYR A 126 -6.75 10.30 -14.97
N SER A 127 -6.76 10.03 -16.27
CA SER A 127 -7.63 8.99 -16.83
C SER A 127 -7.04 7.62 -16.55
N VAL A 128 -7.82 6.74 -15.94
CA VAL A 128 -7.37 5.41 -15.54
C VAL A 128 -7.10 4.56 -16.78
N ARG A 129 -5.88 4.01 -16.85
CA ARG A 129 -5.44 3.09 -17.90
C ARG A 129 -5.48 1.66 -17.41
N SER A 130 -5.01 1.39 -16.19
CA SER A 130 -5.03 0.05 -15.62
C SER A 130 -5.14 0.06 -14.10
N VAL A 131 -5.57 -1.06 -13.54
CA VAL A 131 -5.74 -1.27 -12.10
C VAL A 131 -5.12 -2.61 -11.74
N GLY A 132 -4.24 -2.64 -10.76
CA GLY A 132 -3.59 -3.86 -10.29
C GLY A 132 -3.75 -4.06 -8.79
N TRP A 133 -3.61 -5.31 -8.36
CA TRP A 133 -3.47 -5.71 -6.97
C TRP A 133 -2.47 -6.85 -6.91
N ASN A 134 -1.86 -7.06 -5.76
CA ASN A 134 -0.89 -8.14 -5.63
C ASN A 134 -1.61 -9.48 -5.53
N ASP A 135 -1.29 -10.38 -6.46
CA ASP A 135 -1.98 -11.66 -6.56
C ASP A 135 -1.11 -12.70 -7.26
N ALA A 136 -1.50 -13.97 -7.14
CA ALA A 136 -0.90 -15.04 -7.92
C ALA A 136 -1.00 -14.77 -9.44
N PRO A 137 -0.07 -15.31 -10.25
CA PRO A 137 -0.18 -15.29 -11.70
C PRO A 137 -1.55 -15.80 -12.15
N HIS A 138 -2.04 -15.25 -13.27
CA HIS A 138 -3.34 -15.62 -13.81
C HIS A 138 -3.48 -17.13 -14.00
N GLY A 139 -4.58 -17.71 -13.50
CA GLY A 139 -4.85 -19.14 -13.53
C GLY A 139 -4.31 -19.92 -12.33
N GLN A 140 -3.56 -19.30 -11.42
CA GLN A 140 -3.05 -19.95 -10.22
C GLN A 140 -3.87 -19.57 -8.98
N VAL A 141 -4.12 -20.55 -8.09
CA VAL A 141 -4.86 -20.31 -6.84
C VAL A 141 -4.07 -19.42 -5.88
N PRO A 142 -4.62 -18.33 -5.34
CA PRO A 142 -3.91 -17.42 -4.45
C PRO A 142 -3.63 -17.99 -3.05
N CYS A 143 -2.63 -17.44 -2.36
CA CYS A 143 -2.16 -17.95 -1.07
C CYS A 143 -3.24 -18.01 0.01
N ASN A 144 -4.18 -17.06 0.03
CA ASN A 144 -5.28 -17.01 1.01
C ASN A 144 -6.34 -18.09 0.82
N LEU A 145 -6.44 -18.66 -0.38
CA LEU A 145 -7.39 -19.73 -0.71
C LEU A 145 -6.77 -21.12 -0.66
N ARG A 146 -5.43 -21.22 -0.56
CA ARG A 146 -4.72 -22.48 -0.41
C ARG A 146 -4.77 -22.96 1.04
N ASN A 147 -4.62 -24.26 1.23
CA ASN A 147 -4.68 -24.89 2.55
C ASN A 147 -3.45 -25.79 2.78
N ARG A 148 -2.89 -25.79 3.99
CA ARG A 148 -1.75 -26.66 4.34
C ARG A 148 -2.11 -28.14 4.34
N ASP A 149 -3.27 -28.48 4.89
CA ASP A 149 -3.74 -29.85 5.05
C ASP A 149 -4.07 -30.48 3.69
N ASP A 150 -4.62 -29.70 2.75
CA ASP A 150 -4.88 -30.18 1.39
C ASP A 150 -3.58 -30.50 0.64
N LEU A 151 -2.51 -29.71 0.80
CA LEU A 151 -1.20 -30.02 0.22
C LEU A 151 -0.65 -31.35 0.75
N LEU A 152 -0.67 -31.55 2.07
CA LEU A 152 -0.16 -32.76 2.71
C LEU A 152 -1.01 -34.00 2.39
N ALA A 153 -2.32 -33.82 2.22
CA ALA A 153 -3.25 -34.87 1.84
C ALA A 153 -3.25 -35.17 0.33
N GLY A 154 -2.53 -34.39 -0.49
CA GLY A 154 -2.55 -34.51 -1.95
C GLY A 154 -3.89 -34.14 -2.59
N LYS A 155 -4.69 -33.30 -1.93
CA LYS A 155 -5.97 -32.77 -2.44
C LYS A 155 -5.75 -31.45 -3.16
N ASP A 156 -6.73 -31.06 -3.98
CA ASP A 156 -6.70 -29.80 -4.74
C ASP A 156 -5.39 -29.58 -5.50
N SER A 157 -4.95 -30.60 -6.24
CA SER A 157 -3.63 -30.67 -6.85
C SER A 157 -3.31 -29.53 -7.83
N GLU A 158 -4.35 -28.86 -8.36
CA GLU A 158 -4.21 -27.71 -9.26
C GLU A 158 -3.79 -26.43 -8.50
N ALA A 159 -4.05 -26.35 -7.20
CA ALA A 159 -3.67 -25.20 -6.38
C ALA A 159 -2.16 -25.16 -6.05
N TYR A 160 -1.45 -26.27 -6.24
CA TYR A 160 -0.05 -26.45 -5.83
C TYR A 160 0.87 -26.71 -7.01
N SER A 161 2.07 -26.13 -6.96
CA SER A 161 3.10 -26.36 -7.98
C SER A 161 3.65 -27.79 -7.89
N GLU A 162 4.22 -28.29 -8.99
CA GLU A 162 4.91 -29.59 -8.98
C GLU A 162 5.98 -29.67 -7.89
N PHE A 163 6.77 -28.60 -7.71
CA PHE A 163 7.77 -28.52 -6.64
C PHE A 163 7.16 -28.79 -5.25
N GLU A 164 6.06 -28.11 -4.91
CA GLU A 164 5.41 -28.29 -3.61
C GLU A 164 4.83 -29.69 -3.43
N LYS A 165 4.46 -30.37 -4.52
CA LYS A 165 3.86 -31.71 -4.51
C LYS A 165 4.88 -32.86 -4.50
N THR A 166 6.07 -32.66 -5.07
CA THR A 166 7.00 -33.76 -5.33
C THR A 166 8.30 -33.69 -4.53
N ASP A 167 8.69 -32.51 -4.03
CA ASP A 167 9.93 -32.35 -3.28
C ASP A 167 9.76 -32.90 -1.85
N SER A 168 10.37 -34.05 -1.57
CA SER A 168 10.23 -34.75 -0.29
C SER A 168 10.81 -33.98 0.89
N ASP A 169 11.90 -33.24 0.66
CA ASP A 169 12.59 -32.47 1.70
C ASP A 169 11.73 -31.28 2.12
N TYR A 170 11.18 -30.57 1.14
CA TYR A 170 10.23 -29.48 1.36
C TYR A 170 8.97 -29.98 2.07
N LEU A 171 8.36 -31.08 1.60
CA LEU A 171 7.17 -31.65 2.23
C LEU A 171 7.44 -32.11 3.67
N GLY A 172 8.60 -32.68 3.96
CA GLY A 172 9.01 -33.04 5.32
C GLY A 172 9.13 -31.83 6.24
N HIS A 173 9.75 -30.74 5.76
CA HIS A 173 9.80 -29.47 6.48
C HIS A 173 8.40 -28.88 6.69
N PHE A 174 7.58 -28.86 5.63
CA PHE A 174 6.24 -28.28 5.63
C PHE A 174 5.28 -29.03 6.55
N ALA A 175 5.36 -30.36 6.61
CA ALA A 175 4.58 -31.16 7.56
C ALA A 175 4.93 -30.80 9.01
N THR A 176 6.23 -30.61 9.29
CA THR A 176 6.70 -30.22 10.62
C THR A 176 6.25 -28.80 10.98
N SER A 177 6.35 -27.84 10.06
CA SER A 177 5.91 -26.46 10.29
C SER A 177 4.39 -26.36 10.49
N THR A 178 3.62 -27.23 9.83
CA THR A 178 2.15 -27.30 9.92
C THR A 178 1.64 -27.68 11.31
N VAL A 179 2.44 -28.40 12.12
CA VAL A 179 2.05 -28.78 13.50
C VAL A 179 1.68 -27.55 14.35
N ARG A 180 2.40 -26.43 14.17
CA ARG A 180 2.10 -25.15 14.84
C ARG A 180 0.69 -24.61 14.53
N PHE A 181 0.15 -24.97 13.36
CA PHE A 181 -1.13 -24.47 12.85
C PHE A 181 -2.26 -25.50 12.94
N SER A 182 -2.03 -26.65 13.59
CA SER A 182 -3.01 -27.73 13.76
C SER A 182 -4.32 -27.31 14.47
N SER A 183 -4.29 -26.21 15.24
CA SER A 183 -5.46 -25.66 15.93
C SER A 183 -6.31 -24.71 15.08
N ILE A 184 -5.89 -24.36 13.86
CA ILE A 184 -6.64 -23.46 12.98
C ILE A 184 -7.86 -24.16 12.35
N PRO A 185 -7.74 -25.38 11.77
CA PRO A 185 -8.88 -26.08 11.20
C PRO A 185 -9.98 -26.40 12.22
N THR A 186 -9.63 -26.68 13.47
CA THR A 186 -10.60 -26.98 14.54
C THR A 186 -11.53 -25.81 14.86
N LYS A 187 -11.14 -24.59 14.46
CA LYS A 187 -11.95 -23.36 14.59
C LYS A 187 -12.75 -23.03 13.32
N GLY A 188 -12.75 -23.92 12.32
CA GLY A 188 -13.42 -23.70 11.03
C GLY A 188 -12.76 -22.66 10.13
N GLN A 189 -11.49 -22.31 10.40
CA GLN A 189 -10.73 -21.34 9.61
C GLN A 189 -9.86 -22.05 8.59
N ASN A 190 -9.66 -21.42 7.41
CA ASN A 190 -8.73 -21.94 6.41
C ASN A 190 -7.29 -21.88 6.95
N ASN A 191 -6.58 -23.00 6.85
CA ASN A 191 -5.18 -23.11 7.23
C ASN A 191 -4.26 -22.64 6.08
N ALA A 192 -4.36 -21.35 5.75
CA ALA A 192 -3.61 -20.74 4.64
C ALA A 192 -2.11 -20.57 4.98
N PHE A 193 -1.28 -20.48 3.94
CA PHE A 193 0.17 -20.28 4.11
C PHE A 193 0.78 -19.40 3.02
N CYS A 194 1.89 -18.74 3.38
CA CYS A 194 2.68 -17.94 2.45
C CYS A 194 3.87 -18.78 1.98
N PHE A 195 3.87 -19.15 0.70
CA PHE A 195 4.94 -19.95 0.11
C PHE A 195 6.33 -19.35 0.38
N LYS A 196 6.50 -18.02 0.23
CA LYS A 196 7.76 -17.32 0.51
C LYS A 196 8.27 -17.57 1.93
N SER A 197 7.39 -17.45 2.92
CA SER A 197 7.76 -17.63 4.33
C SER A 197 8.17 -19.07 4.62
N GLU A 198 7.42 -20.03 4.12
CA GLU A 198 7.73 -21.46 4.28
C GLU A 198 9.01 -21.85 3.54
N PHE A 199 9.20 -21.37 2.31
CA PHE A 199 10.39 -21.68 1.51
C PHE A 199 11.66 -21.04 2.08
N ASN A 200 11.57 -19.81 2.57
CA ASN A 200 12.70 -19.15 3.25
C ASN A 200 13.06 -19.87 4.56
N SER A 201 12.06 -20.35 5.31
CA SER A 201 12.28 -21.18 6.50
C SER A 201 12.95 -22.51 6.14
N PHE A 202 12.52 -23.14 5.06
CA PHE A 202 13.11 -24.38 4.55
C PHE A 202 14.57 -24.21 4.11
N LYS A 203 14.89 -23.12 3.40
CA LYS A 203 16.25 -22.84 2.92
C LYS A 203 17.16 -22.20 3.97
N GLY A 204 16.61 -21.65 5.05
CA GLY A 204 17.36 -20.89 6.04
C GLY A 204 17.86 -19.53 5.53
N GLU A 205 17.32 -19.04 4.42
CA GLU A 205 17.76 -17.80 3.75
C GLU A 205 16.59 -16.83 3.59
N LYS A 206 16.83 -15.54 3.86
CA LYS A 206 15.84 -14.50 3.63
C LYS A 206 15.93 -13.99 2.19
N ASN A 207 15.00 -14.42 1.34
CA ASN A 207 14.87 -13.91 -0.02
C ASN A 207 13.46 -13.37 -0.31
N GLN A 208 13.37 -12.16 -0.86
CA GLN A 208 12.09 -11.50 -1.16
C GLN A 208 11.52 -11.88 -2.54
N VAL A 209 12.34 -12.49 -3.41
CA VAL A 209 11.96 -12.82 -4.80
C VAL A 209 11.08 -14.06 -4.88
N HIS A 210 11.13 -14.97 -3.89
CA HIS A 210 10.31 -16.20 -3.86
C HIS A 210 8.84 -15.97 -3.49
N THR A 211 8.35 -14.73 -3.61
CA THR A 211 6.91 -14.48 -3.52
C THR A 211 6.18 -15.13 -4.69
N ARG A 212 5.08 -15.83 -4.40
CA ARG A 212 4.20 -16.37 -5.44
C ARG A 212 3.35 -15.28 -6.08
N SER A 213 3.08 -14.20 -5.37
CA SER A 213 2.27 -13.10 -5.88
C SER A 213 3.11 -12.13 -6.68
N LEU A 214 2.60 -11.74 -7.85
CA LEU A 214 3.01 -10.53 -8.55
C LEU A 214 2.64 -9.31 -7.69
N HIS A 215 3.41 -8.25 -7.81
CA HIS A 215 3.12 -7.00 -7.13
C HIS A 215 1.96 -6.25 -7.81
N ALA A 216 1.32 -5.35 -7.07
CA ALA A 216 0.17 -4.60 -7.57
C ALA A 216 0.53 -3.71 -8.75
N GLU A 217 1.66 -3.01 -8.65
CA GLU A 217 2.20 -2.14 -9.69
C GLU A 217 2.56 -2.94 -10.93
N GLU A 218 3.19 -4.10 -10.74
CA GLU A 218 3.54 -5.02 -11.82
C GLU A 218 2.29 -5.52 -12.55
N ASN A 219 1.25 -5.94 -11.83
CA ASN A 219 -0.01 -6.34 -12.44
C ASN A 219 -0.66 -5.19 -13.21
N ALA A 220 -0.63 -3.97 -12.67
CA ALA A 220 -1.15 -2.79 -13.37
C ALA A 220 -0.38 -2.53 -14.67
N PHE A 221 0.95 -2.69 -14.68
CA PHE A 221 1.76 -2.53 -15.89
C PHE A 221 1.53 -3.67 -16.89
N LEU A 222 1.44 -4.91 -16.43
CA LEU A 222 1.23 -6.07 -17.29
C LEU A 222 -0.12 -6.01 -18.01
N GLN A 223 -1.17 -5.47 -17.38
CA GLN A 223 -2.46 -5.29 -18.06
C GLN A 223 -2.38 -4.38 -19.29
N ILE A 224 -1.54 -3.35 -19.25
CA ILE A 224 -1.34 -2.45 -20.39
C ILE A 224 -0.78 -3.23 -21.57
N SER A 225 0.26 -4.03 -21.33
CA SER A 225 0.87 -4.88 -22.36
C SER A 225 -0.07 -6.00 -22.82
N LYS A 226 -0.76 -6.66 -21.89
CA LYS A 226 -1.65 -7.81 -22.15
C LYS A 226 -2.84 -7.41 -23.02
N TYR A 227 -3.42 -6.24 -22.79
CA TYR A 227 -4.64 -5.78 -23.49
C TYR A 227 -4.36 -4.73 -24.56
N GLY A 228 -3.10 -4.38 -24.82
CA GLY A 228 -2.72 -3.40 -25.85
C GLY A 228 -3.26 -2.00 -25.57
N LEU A 229 -3.22 -1.56 -24.31
CA LEU A 229 -3.77 -0.26 -23.91
C LEU A 229 -2.86 0.91 -24.35
N ALA A 230 -3.44 2.10 -24.37
CA ALA A 230 -2.71 3.33 -24.70
C ALA A 230 -1.51 3.58 -23.78
N SER A 231 -0.55 4.34 -24.29
CA SER A 231 0.68 4.70 -23.56
C SER A 231 0.38 5.35 -22.20
N ILE A 232 1.24 5.02 -21.23
CA ILE A 232 1.25 5.58 -19.86
C ILE A 232 2.44 6.50 -19.61
N ALA A 233 3.26 6.76 -20.63
CA ALA A 233 4.38 7.69 -20.53
C ALA A 233 3.87 9.10 -20.18
N GLY A 234 4.52 9.76 -19.22
CA GLY A 234 4.06 11.04 -18.67
C GLY A 234 2.96 10.92 -17.59
N GLY A 235 2.43 9.71 -17.40
CA GLY A 235 1.34 9.41 -16.49
C GLY A 235 1.71 9.33 -15.01
N THR A 236 0.72 8.95 -14.20
CA THR A 236 0.86 8.82 -12.74
C THR A 236 0.56 7.40 -12.27
N LEU A 237 1.46 6.85 -11.45
CA LEU A 237 1.25 5.63 -10.68
C LEU A 237 0.70 5.99 -9.28
N PHE A 238 -0.45 5.44 -8.93
CA PHE A 238 -1.01 5.44 -7.59
C PHE A 238 -0.81 4.06 -6.99
N THR A 239 -0.26 3.94 -5.79
CA THR A 239 -0.08 2.64 -5.11
C THR A 239 -0.28 2.76 -3.61
N THR A 240 -0.88 1.77 -2.97
CA THR A 240 -1.13 1.82 -1.52
C THR A 240 0.14 1.56 -0.68
N ALA A 241 1.22 1.09 -1.31
CA ALA A 241 2.54 0.97 -0.70
C ALA A 241 3.59 1.43 -1.72
N SER A 242 4.67 2.10 -1.29
CA SER A 242 5.65 2.60 -2.25
C SER A 242 6.32 1.45 -3.02
N PRO A 243 6.69 1.64 -4.30
CA PRO A 243 7.16 0.56 -5.15
C PRO A 243 8.50 -0.02 -4.68
N CYS A 244 8.63 -1.34 -4.72
CA CYS A 244 9.93 -2.03 -4.52
C CYS A 244 10.90 -1.73 -5.67
N GLU A 245 12.15 -2.18 -5.57
CA GLU A 245 13.20 -1.96 -6.57
C GLU A 245 12.79 -2.45 -7.97
N LEU A 246 12.11 -3.60 -8.07
CA LEU A 246 11.67 -4.14 -9.36
C LEU A 246 10.53 -3.32 -9.96
N CYS A 247 9.56 -2.90 -9.14
CA CYS A 247 8.44 -2.07 -9.60
C CYS A 247 8.90 -0.64 -9.93
N ALA A 248 9.85 -0.10 -9.18
CA ALA A 248 10.49 1.19 -9.43
C ALA A 248 11.22 1.21 -10.77
N LYS A 249 11.99 0.15 -11.09
CA LYS A 249 12.63 -0.01 -12.41
C LYS A 249 11.61 0.02 -13.53
N LYS A 250 10.50 -0.72 -13.37
CA LYS A 250 9.41 -0.77 -14.37
C LYS A 250 8.73 0.58 -14.53
N ALA A 251 8.39 1.26 -13.44
CA ALA A 251 7.80 2.60 -13.48
C ALA A 251 8.70 3.61 -14.21
N TYR A 252 10.01 3.57 -13.92
CA TYR A 252 11.00 4.41 -14.60
C TYR A 252 11.08 4.11 -16.10
N GLN A 253 11.19 2.83 -16.46
CA GLN A 253 11.26 2.37 -17.85
C GLN A 253 10.01 2.75 -18.66
N LEU A 254 8.83 2.70 -18.04
CA LEU A 254 7.55 3.03 -18.65
C LEU A 254 7.31 4.54 -18.74
N GLY A 255 8.23 5.36 -18.24
CA GLY A 255 8.14 6.83 -18.31
C GLY A 255 7.08 7.42 -17.40
N ILE A 256 6.76 6.77 -16.27
CA ILE A 256 5.88 7.35 -15.25
C ILE A 256 6.52 8.65 -14.73
N LYS A 257 5.72 9.72 -14.68
CA LYS A 257 6.19 11.06 -14.27
C LYS A 257 5.94 11.33 -12.79
N LYS A 258 4.90 10.74 -12.21
CA LYS A 258 4.52 10.94 -10.81
C LYS A 258 4.21 9.60 -10.15
N ILE A 259 4.64 9.43 -8.91
CA ILE A 259 4.31 8.27 -8.07
C ILE A 259 3.67 8.79 -6.79
N ILE A 260 2.41 8.43 -6.57
CA ILE A 260 1.64 8.80 -5.38
C ILE A 260 1.44 7.54 -4.55
N TYR A 261 1.87 7.55 -3.29
CA TYR A 261 1.83 6.38 -2.42
C TYR A 261 1.40 6.69 -1.00
N ILE A 262 0.85 5.71 -0.29
CA ILE A 262 0.39 5.86 1.10
C ILE A 262 1.47 5.46 2.09
N ASP A 263 1.94 4.21 1.99
CA ASP A 263 2.83 3.61 2.98
C ASP A 263 4.26 3.56 2.41
N PRO A 264 5.24 4.29 2.98
CA PRO A 264 6.63 4.21 2.55
C PRO A 264 7.18 2.79 2.79
N TYR A 265 7.88 2.25 1.80
CA TYR A 265 8.49 0.92 1.87
C TYR A 265 10.00 1.05 2.10
N PRO A 266 10.59 0.25 3.01
CA PRO A 266 12.02 0.26 3.23
C PRO A 266 12.77 -0.27 2.00
N GLY A 267 13.84 0.41 1.59
CA GLY A 267 14.68 -0.05 0.49
C GLY A 267 15.45 1.08 -0.19
N ILE A 268 16.16 0.73 -1.25
CA ILE A 268 16.96 1.69 -2.03
C ILE A 268 16.23 2.15 -3.29
N ALA A 269 14.99 1.73 -3.51
CA ALA A 269 14.20 2.06 -4.68
C ALA A 269 14.19 3.58 -4.98
N LEU A 270 14.04 4.40 -3.94
CA LEU A 270 14.06 5.85 -4.07
C LEU A 270 15.43 6.38 -4.49
N THR A 271 16.47 6.15 -3.68
CA THR A 271 17.79 6.75 -3.83
C THR A 271 18.59 6.18 -4.99
N HIS A 272 18.41 4.90 -5.29
CA HIS A 272 19.16 4.20 -6.34
C HIS A 272 18.47 4.24 -7.71
N ILE A 273 17.15 4.10 -7.75
CA ILE A 273 16.42 3.92 -9.03
C ILE A 273 15.65 5.18 -9.40
N LEU A 274 14.74 5.63 -8.53
CA LEU A 274 13.83 6.73 -8.86
C LEU A 274 14.53 8.11 -8.87
N GLN A 275 15.70 8.23 -8.23
CA GLN A 275 16.55 9.42 -8.24
C GLN A 275 17.85 9.25 -9.06
N GLY A 276 18.03 8.12 -9.75
CA GLY A 276 19.31 7.73 -10.35
C GLY A 276 19.58 8.23 -11.77
N GLY A 277 18.63 8.89 -12.46
CA GLY A 277 18.78 9.27 -13.86
C GLY A 277 18.30 10.68 -14.21
N THR A 278 18.03 10.93 -15.49
CA THR A 278 17.66 12.26 -16.01
C THR A 278 16.15 12.53 -16.03
N LYS A 279 15.32 11.48 -15.99
CA LYS A 279 13.84 11.56 -16.05
C LYS A 279 13.21 11.01 -14.78
N ASN A 280 13.69 11.49 -13.63
CA ASN A 280 13.26 11.01 -12.32
C ASN A 280 11.79 11.36 -12.06
N PRO A 281 10.93 10.39 -11.69
CA PRO A 281 9.56 10.69 -11.32
C PRO A 281 9.48 11.51 -10.04
N ILE A 282 8.44 12.34 -9.94
CA ILE A 282 8.14 13.09 -8.72
C ILE A 282 7.36 12.17 -7.78
N LEU A 283 7.88 12.00 -6.57
CA LEU A 283 7.24 11.22 -5.52
C LEU A 283 6.41 12.11 -4.60
N HIS A 284 5.18 11.69 -4.33
CA HIS A 284 4.31 12.35 -3.37
C HIS A 284 3.72 11.33 -2.41
N LEU A 285 3.85 11.62 -1.12
CA LEU A 285 3.05 10.93 -0.11
C LEU A 285 1.60 11.38 -0.27
N PHE A 286 0.67 10.43 -0.20
CA PHE A 286 -0.74 10.69 -0.41
C PHE A 286 -1.30 11.61 0.68
N SER A 287 -2.11 12.57 0.26
CA SER A 287 -2.93 13.43 1.11
C SER A 287 -4.34 13.49 0.53
N GLY A 288 -5.34 13.33 1.39
CA GLY A 288 -6.72 13.15 0.97
C GLY A 288 -7.50 12.17 1.84
N ALA A 289 -8.76 11.97 1.49
CA ALA A 289 -9.59 10.92 2.08
C ALA A 289 -9.64 9.67 1.18
N ILE A 290 -9.63 8.50 1.81
CA ILE A 290 -9.83 7.17 1.18
C ILE A 290 -10.71 6.30 2.09
N GLY A 291 -10.97 5.06 1.69
CA GLY A 291 -11.72 4.09 2.47
C GLY A 291 -13.11 4.59 2.85
N ARG A 292 -13.46 4.43 4.13
CA ARG A 292 -14.77 4.84 4.67
C ARG A 292 -14.94 6.36 4.70
N ALA A 293 -13.88 7.10 5.04
CA ALA A 293 -13.92 8.56 5.06
C ALA A 293 -14.25 9.13 3.68
N PHE A 294 -13.67 8.60 2.59
CA PHE A 294 -13.98 9.05 1.23
C PHE A 294 -15.49 9.02 0.94
N HIS A 295 -16.14 7.89 1.19
CA HIS A 295 -17.59 7.77 0.95
C HIS A 295 -18.39 8.67 1.87
N ARG A 296 -18.03 8.75 3.16
CA ARG A 296 -18.75 9.60 4.13
C ARG A 296 -18.63 11.09 3.86
N LEU A 297 -17.47 11.54 3.37
CA LEU A 297 -17.19 12.96 3.12
C LEU A 297 -17.76 13.41 1.78
N TYR A 298 -17.75 12.56 0.76
CA TYR A 298 -18.11 12.95 -0.61
C TYR A 298 -19.52 12.54 -1.04
N THR A 299 -20.24 11.77 -0.24
CA THR A 299 -21.66 11.45 -0.52
C THR A 299 -22.56 12.53 0.08
N PRO A 300 -23.31 13.29 -0.73
CA PRO A 300 -24.30 14.24 -0.21
C PRO A 300 -25.38 13.54 0.62
N ILE A 301 -25.85 14.19 1.69
CA ILE A 301 -26.95 13.66 2.53
C ILE A 301 -28.26 13.59 1.74
N VAL A 302 -28.53 14.61 0.94
CA VAL A 302 -29.63 14.70 -0.03
C VAL A 302 -29.08 15.26 -1.33
N ALA A 303 -29.81 15.12 -2.43
CA ALA A 303 -29.40 15.73 -3.69
C ALA A 303 -29.27 17.25 -3.52
N TYR A 304 -28.17 17.83 -4.01
CA TYR A 304 -27.87 19.24 -3.82
C TYR A 304 -28.99 20.17 -4.33
N LYS A 305 -29.65 19.77 -5.43
CA LYS A 305 -30.82 20.46 -5.99
C LYS A 305 -31.98 20.54 -4.98
N ASP A 306 -32.23 19.47 -4.25
CA ASP A 306 -33.34 19.38 -3.30
C ASP A 306 -33.02 20.18 -2.03
N GLU A 307 -31.76 20.14 -1.57
CA GLU A 307 -31.28 20.98 -0.47
C GLU A 307 -31.46 22.48 -0.76
N LEU A 308 -31.04 22.92 -1.96
CA LEU A 308 -31.23 24.31 -2.39
C LEU A 308 -32.72 24.69 -2.45
N SER A 309 -33.56 23.78 -2.92
CA SER A 309 -35.02 23.99 -3.00
C SER A 309 -35.65 24.13 -1.61
N ALA A 310 -35.14 23.41 -0.61
CA ALA A 310 -35.63 23.49 0.76
C ALA A 310 -35.22 24.78 1.48
N LEU A 311 -34.05 25.35 1.18
CA LEU A 311 -33.54 26.58 1.79
C LEU A 311 -34.23 27.86 1.29
N ILE A 312 -34.87 27.80 0.12
CA ILE A 312 -35.59 28.93 -0.48
C ILE A 312 -37.03 29.03 0.07
N ARG A 313 -37.55 27.98 0.72
CA ARG A 313 -38.87 27.95 1.36
C ARG A 313 -38.82 28.52 2.77
#